data_AF-A0A2S7NYL6-F1
#
_entry.id   AF-A0A2S7NYL6-F1
#
_cell.length_a   1.000
_cell.length_b   1.000
_cell.length_c   1.000
_cell.angle_alpha   90.00
_cell.angle_beta   90.00
_cell.angle_gamma   90.00
#
_symmetry.space_group_name_H-M   'P 1'
#
loop_
_entity.id
_entity.type
_entity.pdbx_description
1 polymer ?
#
loop_
_entity_poly.entity_id
_entity_poly.type
_entity_poly.pdbx_seq_one_letter_code
_entity_poly.pdbx_strand_id
1 'polypeptide(L)'
;MAGCIFDIMTFAWTPPACLDTEIHDDVTSELSELAPTRGAGTWPWWRWSNRTEPLEQSAEVLGQFDDIWTDTYYHRAHCLYLQRIMHRASMRVKDGEKDVYVYFRAYDYGHVIHCNKLLNELDVPLTERPATVSRVIGHCVKMS
;
A
#
# COMPACT_ATOMS: atom_id res chain seq x y z
N MET A 1 -13.30 0.17 -16.09
CA MET A 1 -12.20 -0.53 -15.41
C MET A 1 -12.57 -2.01 -15.23
N ALA A 2 -12.87 -2.72 -16.32
CA ALA A 2 -13.28 -4.12 -16.21
C ALA A 2 -12.05 -4.99 -15.90
N GLY A 3 -12.08 -5.73 -14.79
CA GLY A 3 -11.03 -6.69 -14.42
C GLY A 3 -9.86 -6.15 -13.60
N CYS A 4 -9.87 -4.88 -13.16
CA CYS A 4 -8.91 -4.39 -12.18
C CYS A 4 -9.33 -4.75 -10.75
N ILE A 5 -8.36 -4.90 -9.86
CA ILE A 5 -8.57 -5.08 -8.42
C ILE A 5 -8.11 -3.81 -7.72
N PHE A 6 -8.87 -3.37 -6.71
CA PHE A 6 -8.45 -2.27 -5.86
C PHE A 6 -7.55 -2.81 -4.75
N ASP A 7 -6.30 -2.35 -4.74
CA ASP A 7 -5.33 -2.67 -3.69
C ASP A 7 -5.34 -1.53 -2.68
N ILE A 8 -5.84 -1.81 -1.48
CA ILE A 8 -5.93 -0.84 -0.37
C ILE A 8 -4.55 -0.27 -0.06
N MET A 9 -3.50 -1.09 -0.11
CA MET A 9 -2.16 -0.66 0.24
C MET A 9 -1.56 0.26 -0.80
N THR A 10 -1.87 0.13 -2.09
CA THR A 10 -1.39 1.07 -3.12
C THR A 10 -2.36 2.19 -3.42
N PHE A 11 -3.56 2.11 -2.85
CA PHE A 11 -4.71 2.98 -3.13
C PHE A 11 -4.96 3.13 -4.64
N ALA A 12 -4.82 2.01 -5.36
CA ALA A 12 -4.83 1.98 -6.81
C ALA A 12 -5.72 0.86 -7.35
N TRP A 13 -6.37 1.13 -8.48
CA TRP A 13 -6.94 0.08 -9.30
C TRP A 13 -5.83 -0.48 -10.19
N THR A 14 -5.45 -1.74 -9.98
CA THR A 14 -4.32 -2.38 -10.67
C THR A 14 -4.78 -3.64 -11.41
N PRO A 15 -4.09 -4.04 -12.50
CA PRO A 15 -4.31 -5.36 -13.09
C PRO A 15 -3.95 -6.46 -12.08
N PRO A 16 -4.70 -7.57 -12.00
CA PRO A 16 -4.47 -8.64 -11.04
C PRO A 16 -3.05 -9.23 -11.07
N ALA A 17 -2.39 -9.19 -12.24
CA ALA A 17 -1.06 -9.75 -12.43
C ALA A 17 0.04 -9.09 -11.56
N CYS A 18 -0.13 -7.83 -11.13
CA CYS A 18 0.84 -7.15 -10.26
C CYS A 18 0.40 -7.01 -8.80
N LEU A 19 -0.74 -7.59 -8.41
CA LEU A 19 -1.11 -7.71 -7.00
C LEU A 19 -0.45 -8.97 -6.42
N ASP A 20 0.42 -8.80 -5.43
CA ASP A 20 0.93 -9.93 -4.65
C ASP A 20 -0.10 -10.27 -3.57
N THR A 21 -1.03 -11.19 -3.87
CA THR A 21 -2.16 -11.51 -2.99
C THR A 21 -1.71 -12.04 -1.63
N GLU A 22 -0.61 -12.78 -1.55
CA GLU A 22 -0.10 -13.30 -0.28
C GLU A 22 0.36 -12.17 0.65
N ILE A 23 1.12 -11.21 0.12
CA ILE A 23 1.55 -10.05 0.91
C ILE A 23 0.37 -9.12 1.20
N HIS A 24 -0.54 -8.92 0.25
CA HIS A 24 -1.74 -8.10 0.42
C HIS A 24 -2.65 -8.65 1.54
N ASP A 25 -2.89 -9.96 1.55
CA ASP A 25 -3.75 -10.59 2.55
C ASP A 25 -3.10 -10.56 3.94
N ASP A 26 -1.79 -10.74 4.02
CA ASP A 26 -1.06 -10.58 5.29
C ASP A 26 -1.12 -9.12 5.79
N VAL A 27 -0.78 -8.14 4.95
CA VAL A 27 -0.68 -6.74 5.42
C VAL A 27 -2.04 -6.13 5.78
N THR A 28 -3.15 -6.67 5.29
CA THR A 28 -4.50 -6.25 5.67
C THR A 28 -5.10 -7.06 6.83
N SER A 29 -4.38 -8.07 7.32
CA SER A 29 -4.84 -8.95 8.39
C SER A 29 -4.40 -8.48 9.78
N GLU A 30 -5.33 -8.47 10.72
CA GLU A 30 -5.05 -8.29 12.15
C GLU A 30 -4.25 -9.45 12.77
N LEU A 31 -4.13 -10.58 12.06
CA LEU A 31 -3.34 -11.73 12.48
C LEU A 31 -1.89 -11.67 12.00
N SER A 32 -1.51 -10.65 11.24
CA SER A 32 -0.14 -10.47 10.78
C SER A 32 0.82 -10.27 11.94
N GLU A 33 2.03 -10.79 11.81
CA GLU A 33 3.13 -10.54 12.76
C GLU A 33 3.49 -9.05 12.86
N LEU A 34 3.13 -8.25 11.85
CA LEU A 34 3.36 -6.80 11.81
C LEU A 34 2.20 -5.98 12.40
N ALA A 35 1.06 -6.59 12.74
CA ALA A 35 -0.09 -5.89 13.32
C ALA A 35 0.25 -5.18 14.65
N PRO A 36 1.03 -5.77 15.59
CA PRO A 36 1.38 -5.08 16.85
C PRO A 36 2.17 -3.78 16.67
N THR A 37 2.84 -3.60 15.53
CA THR A 37 3.59 -2.38 15.19
C THR A 37 2.83 -1.46 14.23
N ARG A 38 1.56 -1.79 13.91
CA ARG A 38 0.71 -1.11 12.90
C ARG A 38 1.34 -1.08 11.50
N GLY A 39 2.23 -2.03 11.22
CA GLY A 39 2.77 -2.29 9.88
C GLY A 39 1.83 -3.16 9.02
N ALA A 40 0.79 -3.72 9.63
CA ALA A 40 -0.30 -4.46 9.01
C ALA A 40 -1.59 -4.28 9.83
N GLY A 41 -2.72 -4.74 9.30
CA GLY A 41 -4.04 -4.72 9.94
C GLY A 41 -4.92 -3.58 9.44
N THR A 42 -5.66 -2.95 10.36
CA THR A 42 -6.59 -1.86 10.07
C THR A 42 -6.04 -0.50 10.49
N TRP A 43 -6.33 0.49 9.65
CA TRP A 43 -6.04 1.89 9.90
C TRP A 43 -7.34 2.69 9.91
N PRO A 44 -7.38 3.82 10.61
CA PRO A 44 -8.53 4.70 10.56
C PRO A 44 -8.55 5.45 9.22
N TRP A 45 -9.75 5.61 8.66
CA TRP A 45 -9.98 6.33 7.40
C TRP A 45 -11.04 7.40 7.60
N TRP A 46 -10.89 8.52 6.91
CA TRP A 46 -11.78 9.68 7.00
C TRP A 46 -11.97 10.34 5.64
N ARG A 47 -13.14 10.91 5.42
CA ARG A 47 -13.39 11.70 4.21
C ARG A 47 -12.56 12.99 4.18
N TRP A 48 -12.27 13.56 5.35
CA TRP A 48 -11.68 14.90 5.50
C TRP A 48 -10.46 14.92 6.44
N SER A 49 -9.56 15.88 6.22
CA SER A 49 -8.30 16.03 6.98
C SER A 49 -8.48 16.31 8.47
N ASN A 50 -9.62 16.85 8.86
CA ASN A 50 -10.00 17.09 10.25
C ASN A 50 -10.54 15.83 10.96
N ARG A 51 -10.41 14.64 10.34
CA ARG A 51 -10.81 13.32 10.88
C ARG A 51 -12.31 13.18 11.12
N THR A 52 -13.10 13.80 10.25
CA THR A 52 -14.56 13.67 10.26
C THR A 52 -15.03 12.75 9.14
N GLU A 53 -16.24 12.21 9.29
CA GLU A 53 -16.83 11.21 8.39
C GLU A 53 -15.94 9.96 8.25
N PRO A 54 -15.91 9.10 9.29
CA PRO A 54 -15.12 7.87 9.27
C PRO A 54 -15.58 6.94 8.14
N LEU A 55 -14.62 6.28 7.52
CA LEU A 55 -14.83 5.32 6.44
C LEU A 55 -14.39 3.93 6.88
N GLU A 56 -15.08 2.90 6.41
CA GLU A 56 -14.68 1.50 6.62
C GLU A 56 -13.48 1.15 5.73
N GLN A 57 -12.51 0.41 6.28
CA GLN A 57 -11.39 -0.13 5.49
C GLN A 57 -11.85 -1.33 4.66
N SER A 58 -12.49 -1.05 3.53
CA SER A 58 -12.84 -2.06 2.53
C SER A 58 -12.58 -1.55 1.12
N ALA A 59 -12.26 -2.46 0.20
CA ALA A 59 -12.07 -2.09 -1.20
C ALA A 59 -13.34 -1.48 -1.81
N GLU A 60 -14.52 -1.95 -1.37
CA GLU A 60 -15.81 -1.45 -1.82
C GLU A 60 -16.04 0.01 -1.39
N VAL A 61 -15.69 0.38 -0.15
CA VAL A 61 -15.89 1.75 0.35
C VAL A 61 -14.77 2.66 -0.13
N LEU A 62 -13.51 2.30 0.15
CA LEU A 62 -12.37 3.17 -0.13
C LEU A 62 -12.15 3.39 -1.62
N GLY A 63 -12.42 2.38 -2.46
CA GLY A 63 -12.25 2.45 -3.91
C GLY A 63 -13.18 3.46 -4.62
N GLN A 64 -14.23 3.95 -3.94
CA GLN A 64 -15.19 4.92 -4.49
C GLN A 64 -14.64 6.35 -4.51
N PHE A 65 -13.65 6.66 -3.68
CA PHE A 65 -13.17 8.03 -3.50
C PHE A 65 -11.88 8.29 -4.29
N ASP A 66 -11.71 9.54 -4.75
CA ASP A 66 -10.46 10.00 -5.34
C ASP A 66 -9.43 10.39 -4.28
N ASP A 67 -9.84 11.11 -3.23
CA ASP A 67 -8.94 11.53 -2.15
C ASP A 67 -9.61 11.30 -0.79
N ILE A 68 -8.90 10.62 0.10
CA ILE A 68 -9.30 10.40 1.49
C ILE A 68 -8.10 10.51 2.43
N TRP A 69 -8.39 10.49 3.73
CA TRP A 69 -7.42 10.73 4.78
C TRP A 69 -7.29 9.52 5.70
N THR A 70 -6.07 9.28 6.19
CA THR A 70 -5.73 8.25 7.18
C THR A 70 -4.59 8.76 8.07
N ASP A 71 -4.04 7.91 8.93
CA ASP A 71 -2.92 8.27 9.79
C ASP A 71 -1.56 7.94 9.15
N THR A 72 -0.47 8.45 9.74
CA THR A 72 0.88 8.19 9.23
C THR A 72 1.32 6.73 9.43
N TYR A 73 0.64 5.94 10.28
CA TYR A 73 0.94 4.51 10.40
C TYR A 73 0.60 3.77 9.11
N TYR A 74 -0.55 4.07 8.50
CA TYR A 74 -0.89 3.54 7.18
C TYR A 74 0.20 3.89 6.15
N HIS A 75 0.63 5.16 6.10
CA HIS A 75 1.61 5.60 5.11
C HIS A 75 2.97 4.89 5.28
N ARG A 76 3.37 4.60 6.53
CA ARG A 76 4.55 3.75 6.80
C ARG A 76 4.32 2.30 6.39
N ALA A 77 3.16 1.73 6.70
CA ALA A 77 2.80 0.38 6.28
C ALA A 77 2.79 0.23 4.75
N HIS A 78 2.27 1.23 4.02
CA HIS A 78 2.37 1.33 2.56
C HIS A 78 3.82 1.26 2.07
N CYS A 79 4.72 2.05 2.67
CA CYS A 79 6.13 2.05 2.31
C CYS A 79 6.78 0.67 2.52
N LEU A 80 6.49 0.01 3.64
CA LEU A 80 7.00 -1.33 3.95
C LEU A 80 6.36 -2.40 3.05
N TYR A 81 5.08 -2.28 2.72
CA TYR A 81 4.40 -3.15 1.75
C TYR A 81 5.09 -3.13 0.38
N LEU A 82 5.40 -1.93 -0.14
CA LEU A 82 6.11 -1.80 -1.43
C LEU A 82 7.48 -2.48 -1.40
N GLN A 83 8.20 -2.39 -0.28
CA GLN A 83 9.47 -3.10 -0.11
C GLN A 83 9.27 -4.63 -0.11
N ARG A 84 8.22 -5.14 0.55
CA ARG A 84 7.91 -6.57 0.62
C ARG A 84 7.58 -7.15 -0.75
N ILE A 85 6.70 -6.49 -1.53
CA ILE A 85 6.33 -7.00 -2.86
C ILE A 85 7.54 -6.98 -3.83
N MET A 86 8.41 -5.97 -3.74
CA MET A 86 9.65 -5.94 -4.52
C MET A 86 10.63 -7.03 -4.13
N HIS A 87 10.78 -7.28 -2.83
CA HIS A 87 11.67 -8.33 -2.33
C HIS A 87 11.20 -9.72 -2.78
N ARG A 88 9.92 -10.02 -2.60
CA ARG A 88 9.32 -11.29 -3.02
C ARG A 88 9.36 -11.49 -4.53
N ALA A 89 9.06 -10.46 -5.33
CA ALA A 89 9.22 -10.51 -6.78
C ALA A 89 10.68 -10.81 -7.18
N SER A 90 11.65 -10.21 -6.50
CA SER A 90 13.08 -10.46 -6.75
C SER A 90 13.48 -11.91 -6.45
N MET A 91 12.91 -12.51 -5.39
CA MET A 91 13.11 -13.94 -5.08
C MET A 91 12.56 -14.84 -6.19
N ARG A 92 11.31 -14.58 -6.62
CA ARG A 92 10.67 -15.32 -7.73
C ARG A 92 11.50 -15.27 -9.01
N VAL A 93 11.99 -14.09 -9.37
CA VAL A 93 12.88 -13.89 -10.53
C VAL A 93 14.18 -14.69 -10.38
N LYS A 94 14.82 -14.63 -9.21
CA LYS A 94 16.05 -15.38 -8.90
C LYS A 94 15.82 -16.90 -9.00
N ASP A 95 14.64 -17.38 -8.61
CA ASP A 95 14.27 -18.80 -8.66
C ASP A 95 13.85 -19.25 -10.08
N GLY A 96 13.92 -18.35 -11.06
CA GLY A 96 13.71 -18.63 -12.48
C GLY A 96 12.28 -18.47 -12.96
N GLU A 97 11.38 -17.95 -12.12
CA GLU A 97 10.01 -17.66 -12.51
C GLU A 97 9.97 -16.60 -13.63
N LYS A 98 9.10 -16.82 -14.61
CA LYS A 98 8.86 -15.92 -15.75
C LYS A 98 7.56 -15.16 -15.54
N ASP A 99 7.43 -14.03 -16.22
CA ASP A 99 6.21 -13.22 -16.15
C ASP A 99 5.91 -12.76 -14.72
N VAL A 100 6.97 -12.39 -13.98
CA VAL A 100 6.85 -11.77 -12.66
C VAL A 100 6.54 -10.29 -12.86
N TYR A 101 5.47 -9.80 -12.24
CA TYR A 101 5.08 -8.39 -12.32
C TYR A 101 4.97 -7.76 -10.94
N VAL A 102 5.20 -6.45 -10.88
CA VAL A 102 5.06 -5.63 -9.67
C VAL A 102 4.32 -4.33 -9.97
N TYR A 103 3.70 -3.73 -8.95
CA TYR A 103 3.11 -2.41 -9.04
C TYR A 103 4.17 -1.35 -9.37
N PHE A 104 3.90 -0.45 -10.32
CA PHE A 104 4.91 0.45 -10.87
C PHE A 104 5.63 1.34 -9.83
N ARG A 105 4.95 1.79 -8.77
CA ARG A 105 5.59 2.61 -7.72
C ARG A 105 6.56 1.82 -6.86
N ALA A 106 6.42 0.51 -6.80
CA ALA A 106 7.36 -0.36 -6.12
C ALA A 106 8.70 -0.42 -6.89
N TYR A 107 8.66 -0.30 -8.22
CA TYR A 107 9.82 -0.29 -9.10
C TYR A 107 10.48 1.11 -9.24
N ASP A 108 9.71 2.19 -9.03
CA ASP A 108 10.18 3.58 -9.16
C ASP A 108 11.15 3.97 -8.04
N TYR A 109 12.41 4.22 -8.38
CA TYR A 109 13.44 4.61 -7.41
C TYR A 109 13.16 5.96 -6.75
N GLY A 110 12.49 6.89 -7.44
CA GLY A 110 12.06 8.16 -6.83
C GLY A 110 11.08 7.93 -5.68
N HIS A 111 10.20 6.93 -5.83
CA HIS A 111 9.27 6.54 -4.79
C HIS A 111 9.97 5.82 -3.62
N VAL A 112 11.01 5.02 -3.88
CA VAL A 112 11.86 4.45 -2.83
C VAL A 112 12.50 5.55 -1.96
N ILE A 113 13.02 6.62 -2.58
CA ILE A 113 13.59 7.76 -1.85
C ILE A 113 12.52 8.47 -0.99
N HIS A 114 11.30 8.64 -1.50
CA HIS A 114 10.17 9.17 -0.73
C HIS A 114 9.86 8.30 0.50
N CYS A 115 9.72 6.99 0.30
CA CYS A 115 9.47 6.03 1.38
C CYS A 115 10.57 6.09 2.45
N ASN A 116 11.84 6.14 2.03
CA ASN A 116 12.97 6.20 2.96
C ASN A 116 12.97 7.47 3.80
N LYS A 117 12.59 8.63 3.24
CA LYS A 117 12.44 9.87 4.01
C LYS A 117 11.37 9.72 5.09
N LEU A 118 10.18 9.22 4.71
CA LEU A 118 9.08 9.00 5.65
C LEU A 118 9.45 8.06 6.80
N LEU A 119 10.15 6.97 6.51
CA LEU A 119 10.56 5.98 7.50
C LEU A 119 11.63 6.52 8.46
N ASN A 120 12.45 7.49 8.04
CA ASN A 120 13.48 8.11 8.87
C ASN A 120 12.96 9.27 9.74
N GLU A 121 11.74 9.76 9.53
CA GLU A 121 11.13 10.82 10.35
C GLU A 121 10.59 10.25 11.66
N LEU A 122 11.49 9.95 12.61
CA LEU A 122 11.17 9.25 13.87
C LEU A 122 10.63 10.18 14.99
N ASP A 123 10.85 11.49 14.90
CA ASP A 123 10.68 12.41 16.04
C ASP A 123 9.27 13.04 16.17
N VAL A 124 8.28 12.61 15.38
CA VAL A 124 6.92 13.18 15.44
C VAL A 124 5.84 12.11 15.66
N PRO A 125 4.91 12.31 16.61
CA PRO A 125 3.78 11.42 16.81
C PRO A 125 3.00 11.19 15.51
N LEU A 126 2.96 9.94 15.06
CA LEU A 126 2.37 9.53 13.78
C LEU A 126 0.85 9.69 13.76
N THR A 127 0.25 9.67 14.94
CA THR A 127 -1.17 9.95 15.15
C THR A 127 -1.52 11.41 14.95
N GLU A 128 -0.58 12.36 14.86
CA GLU A 128 -0.86 13.80 14.72
C GLU A 128 -0.80 14.29 13.27
N ARG A 129 -0.17 13.51 12.39
CA ARG A 129 -0.02 13.85 10.97
C ARG A 129 -1.04 13.10 10.11
N PRO A 130 -2.07 13.78 9.59
CA PRO A 130 -2.99 13.15 8.65
C PRO A 130 -2.21 12.85 7.35
N ALA A 131 -2.34 11.63 6.85
CA ALA A 131 -1.82 11.23 5.55
C ALA A 131 -2.97 11.25 4.54
N THR A 132 -2.74 11.83 3.37
CA THR A 132 -3.67 11.75 2.24
C THR A 132 -3.28 10.59 1.36
N VAL A 133 -4.27 9.86 0.87
CA VAL A 133 -4.11 8.96 -0.26
C VAL A 133 -4.95 9.45 -1.42
N SER A 134 -4.37 9.39 -2.62
CA SER A 134 -5.03 9.79 -3.86
C SER A 134 -5.13 8.58 -4.77
N ARG A 135 -6.33 8.33 -5.29
CA ARG A 135 -6.64 7.20 -6.15
C ARG A 135 -5.85 7.34 -7.43
N VAL A 136 -5.11 6.29 -7.78
CA VAL A 136 -4.35 6.24 -9.02
C VAL A 136 -4.75 5.03 -9.83
N ILE A 137 -4.68 5.17 -11.16
CA ILE A 137 -4.75 4.01 -12.06
C ILE A 137 -3.34 3.42 -12.13
N GLY A 138 -3.17 2.24 -11.55
CA GLY A 138 -1.89 1.56 -11.54
C GLY A 138 -1.64 0.76 -12.81
N HIS A 139 -0.37 0.48 -13.07
CA HIS A 139 0.06 -0.47 -14.10
C HIS A 139 1.14 -1.40 -13.55
N CYS A 140 1.34 -2.51 -14.26
CA CYS A 140 2.32 -3.50 -13.90
C CYS A 140 3.66 -3.24 -14.60
N VAL A 141 4.76 -3.50 -13.91
CA VAL A 141 6.11 -3.55 -14.48
C VAL A 141 6.58 -5.00 -14.49
N LYS A 142 7.05 -5.48 -15.64
CA LYS A 142 7.57 -6.84 -15.81
C LYS A 142 9.01 -6.94 -15.31
N MET A 143 9.30 -7.95 -14.51
CA MET A 143 10.60 -8.21 -13.88
C MET A 143 11.40 -9.35 -14.54
N SER A 144 10.73 -10.34 -15.15
CA SER A 144 11.38 -11.50 -15.82
C SER A 144 10.52 -12.15 -16.90
#